data_AF-S9VXB1-F1
#
_entry.id   AF-S9VXB1-F1
#
_cell.length_a   1.000
_cell.length_b   1.000
_cell.length_c   1.000
_cell.angle_alpha   90.00
_cell.angle_beta   90.00
_cell.angle_gamma   90.00
#
_symmetry.space_group_name_H-M   'P 1'
#
loop_
_entity.id
_entity.type
_entity.pdbx_description
1 polymer ?
#
loop_
_entity_poly.entity_id
_entity_poly.type
_entity_poly.pdbx_seq_one_letter_code
_entity_poly.pdbx_strand_id
1 'polypeptide(L)'
;MLSGSGFGGASRWVARLPPFLQRALQVDQMEFDSALSQMYSLLVKPNVVSKMSKARKMTKNHYYRDDPAFVVLQLFFIVVTVVAYHLSLGNGFLALLYYIVYDITVYVITAFIGASVTLVVLTKYMMRDTFVNEARRDIEWQYCFDVHCNGYFVYFMWTRVVQYLLLHALLSTSMYACVISVLLFLGGCVSYFYTVFLGYLELPVLTSQQKLMYPVPVLAFVALVILFCNYNLTAAIVCYHWPAA
;
A
#
# COMPACT_ATOMS: atom_id res chain seq x y z
N MET A 1 51.64 10.93 -4.19
CA MET A 1 50.87 12.15 -4.48
C MET A 1 49.40 11.84 -4.27
N LEU A 2 48.79 12.56 -3.31
CA LEU A 2 47.36 12.91 -3.16
C LEU A 2 46.35 11.74 -3.15
N SER A 3 45.88 11.30 -1.99
CA SER A 3 44.71 11.85 -1.28
C SER A 3 43.44 11.87 -2.13
N GLY A 4 42.45 11.06 -1.76
CA GLY A 4 41.10 11.19 -2.26
C GLY A 4 40.13 10.10 -1.80
N SER A 5 39.04 10.55 -1.18
CA SER A 5 37.77 9.86 -0.81
C SER A 5 37.76 9.18 0.56
N GLY A 6 37.02 9.64 1.58
CA GLY A 6 35.96 10.64 1.66
C GLY A 6 34.62 9.97 1.99
N PHE A 7 34.12 10.24 3.21
CA PHE A 7 32.75 10.04 3.71
C PHE A 7 32.23 8.59 3.77
N GLY A 8 31.69 8.07 4.88
CA GLY A 8 31.32 8.69 6.14
C GLY A 8 31.05 7.62 7.19
N GLY A 9 31.38 7.93 8.44
CA GLY A 9 31.02 7.10 9.57
C GLY A 9 29.50 7.00 9.68
N ALA A 10 28.93 5.87 9.28
CA ALA A 10 27.57 5.53 9.68
C ALA A 10 27.52 5.60 11.21
N SER A 11 26.61 6.41 11.76
CA SER A 11 26.50 6.57 13.21
C SER A 11 26.27 5.19 13.85
N ARG A 12 26.81 4.99 15.06
CA ARG A 12 26.73 3.71 15.81
C ARG A 12 25.28 3.19 15.97
N TRP A 13 24.30 4.09 15.83
CA TRP A 13 22.86 3.82 15.81
C TRP A 13 22.35 3.25 14.49
N VAL A 14 22.82 3.76 13.34
CA VAL A 14 22.44 3.24 12.01
C VAL A 14 22.91 1.79 11.85
N ALA A 15 24.10 1.44 12.36
CA ALA A 15 24.61 0.06 12.32
C ALA A 15 23.75 -0.96 13.09
N ARG A 16 22.89 -0.51 14.01
CA ARG A 16 21.95 -1.36 14.77
C ARG A 16 20.59 -1.55 14.10
N LEU A 17 20.32 -0.81 13.02
CA LEU A 17 19.06 -0.95 12.29
C LEU A 17 19.11 -2.20 11.39
N PRO A 18 17.95 -2.84 11.11
CA PRO A 18 17.85 -3.84 10.05
C PRO A 18 18.41 -3.30 8.72
N PRO A 19 19.06 -4.14 7.88
CA PRO A 19 19.68 -3.70 6.64
C PRO A 19 18.74 -2.91 5.71
N PHE A 20 17.46 -3.25 5.70
CA PHE A 20 16.42 -2.54 4.93
C PHE A 20 16.25 -1.07 5.39
N LEU A 21 16.26 -0.82 6.71
CA LEU A 21 16.16 0.53 7.26
C LEU A 21 17.48 1.32 7.13
N GLN A 22 18.63 0.64 7.14
CA GLN A 22 19.91 1.28 6.85
C GLN A 22 19.94 1.83 5.42
N ARG A 23 19.51 1.01 4.44
CA ARG A 23 19.39 1.44 3.04
C ARG A 23 18.37 2.57 2.89
N ALA A 24 17.29 2.57 3.68
CA ALA A 24 16.28 3.62 3.66
C ALA A 24 16.84 5.01 4.04
N LEU A 25 18.00 5.06 4.71
CA LEU A 25 18.68 6.30 5.07
C LEU A 25 19.79 6.69 4.07
N GLN A 26 20.11 5.81 3.11
CA GLN A 26 21.10 6.03 2.07
C GLN A 26 20.41 6.32 0.74
N VAL A 27 19.90 7.55 0.60
CA VAL A 27 19.08 7.99 -0.54
C VAL A 27 19.80 7.79 -1.88
N ASP A 28 21.11 7.97 -1.94
CA ASP A 28 21.90 7.85 -3.18
C ASP A 28 21.98 6.41 -3.72
N GLN A 29 21.65 5.40 -2.90
CA GLN A 29 21.70 3.99 -3.30
C GLN A 29 20.33 3.42 -3.70
N MET A 30 19.27 4.24 -3.64
CA MET A 30 17.91 3.81 -3.94
C MET A 30 17.61 3.85 -5.44
N GLU A 31 16.97 2.80 -5.96
CA GLU A 31 16.58 2.69 -7.37
C GLU A 31 15.20 3.34 -7.60
N PHE A 32 15.12 4.67 -7.46
CA PHE A 32 13.85 5.41 -7.59
C PHE A 32 13.17 5.21 -8.94
N ASP A 33 13.90 5.14 -10.04
CA ASP A 33 13.34 4.92 -11.39
C ASP A 33 12.63 3.57 -11.50
N SER A 34 13.22 2.53 -10.93
CA SER A 34 12.64 1.19 -10.86
C SER A 34 11.38 1.18 -9.99
N ALA A 35 11.42 1.86 -8.84
CA ALA A 35 10.28 1.96 -7.94
C ALA A 35 9.11 2.74 -8.55
N LEU A 36 9.37 3.89 -9.20
CA LEU A 36 8.36 4.67 -9.91
C LEU A 36 7.74 3.91 -11.08
N SER A 37 8.56 3.20 -11.87
CA SER A 37 8.08 2.35 -12.96
C SER A 37 7.17 1.22 -12.44
N GLN A 38 7.50 0.62 -11.29
CA GLN A 38 6.64 -0.35 -10.63
C GLN A 38 5.34 0.28 -10.14
N MET A 39 5.37 1.45 -9.51
CA MET A 39 4.18 2.19 -9.09
C MET A 39 3.28 2.51 -10.29
N TYR A 40 3.83 3.03 -11.37
CA TYR A 40 3.09 3.26 -12.62
C TYR A 40 2.45 1.98 -13.16
N SER A 41 3.21 0.88 -13.16
CA SER A 41 2.72 -0.43 -13.59
C SER A 41 1.58 -0.95 -12.72
N LEU A 42 1.56 -0.68 -11.41
CA LEU A 42 0.45 -1.06 -10.54
C LEU A 42 -0.88 -0.40 -10.95
N LEU A 43 -0.83 0.83 -11.48
CA LEU A 43 -2.02 1.56 -11.91
C LEU A 43 -2.51 1.15 -13.30
N VAL A 44 -1.58 0.81 -14.21
CA VAL A 44 -1.92 0.54 -15.62
C VAL A 44 -2.04 -0.97 -15.89
N LYS A 45 -1.08 -1.77 -15.44
CA LYS A 45 -0.97 -3.23 -15.69
C LYS A 45 -0.36 -3.94 -14.48
N PRO A 46 -1.10 -4.13 -13.37
CA PRO A 46 -0.56 -4.66 -12.12
C PRO A 46 0.06 -6.07 -12.24
N ASN A 47 -0.40 -6.87 -13.21
CA ASN A 47 0.18 -8.18 -13.57
C ASN A 47 1.69 -8.14 -13.82
N VAL A 48 2.22 -7.01 -14.31
CA VAL A 48 3.66 -6.86 -14.58
C VAL A 48 4.47 -6.94 -13.29
N VAL A 49 4.00 -6.33 -12.21
CA VAL A 49 4.71 -6.29 -10.92
C VAL A 49 4.76 -7.68 -10.27
N SER A 50 3.69 -8.47 -10.42
CA SER A 50 3.69 -9.88 -9.99
C SER A 50 4.72 -10.70 -10.77
N LYS A 51 4.78 -10.53 -12.10
CA LYS A 51 5.78 -11.20 -12.95
C LYS A 51 7.21 -10.79 -12.60
N MET A 52 7.45 -9.53 -12.26
CA MET A 52 8.76 -9.07 -11.75
C MET A 52 9.15 -9.79 -10.45
N SER A 53 8.19 -10.02 -9.56
CA SER A 53 8.42 -10.78 -8.31
C SER A 53 8.82 -12.22 -8.58
N LYS A 54 8.16 -12.87 -9.55
CA LYS A 54 8.54 -14.20 -10.03
C LYS A 54 9.91 -14.22 -10.71
N ALA A 55 10.25 -13.20 -11.49
CA ALA A 55 11.57 -13.07 -12.10
C ALA A 55 12.68 -12.96 -11.02
N ARG A 56 12.45 -12.18 -9.95
CA ARG A 56 13.37 -12.11 -8.79
C ARG A 56 13.55 -13.47 -8.11
N LYS A 57 12.49 -14.28 -8.00
CA LYS A 57 12.63 -15.63 -7.45
C LYS A 57 13.61 -16.49 -8.27
N MET A 58 13.65 -16.32 -9.58
CA MET A 58 14.56 -17.08 -10.46
C MET A 58 16.01 -16.59 -10.38
N THR A 59 16.23 -15.29 -10.17
CA THR A 59 17.58 -14.69 -10.19
C THR A 59 18.22 -14.58 -8.80
N LYS A 60 17.42 -14.35 -7.75
CA LYS A 60 17.87 -14.10 -6.37
C LYS A 60 17.30 -15.07 -5.34
N ASN A 61 16.46 -16.01 -5.75
CA ASN A 61 15.82 -17.01 -4.87
C ASN A 61 14.88 -16.44 -3.78
N HIS A 62 14.39 -15.21 -3.90
CA HIS A 62 13.31 -14.65 -3.07
C HIS A 62 12.34 -13.79 -3.90
N TYR A 63 11.14 -13.54 -3.38
CA TYR A 63 10.10 -12.78 -4.12
C TYR A 63 10.04 -11.29 -3.77
N TYR A 64 10.42 -10.93 -2.55
CA TYR A 64 10.39 -9.55 -2.04
C TYR A 64 11.47 -8.66 -2.65
N ARG A 65 11.35 -7.35 -2.46
CA ARG A 65 12.30 -6.32 -2.92
C ARG A 65 13.45 -6.14 -1.94
N ASP A 66 14.65 -5.94 -2.48
CA ASP A 66 15.83 -5.63 -1.67
C ASP A 66 15.96 -4.14 -1.33
N ASP A 67 15.32 -3.28 -2.13
CA ASP A 67 15.45 -1.82 -2.06
C ASP A 67 14.21 -1.19 -1.39
N PRO A 68 14.40 -0.32 -0.38
CA PRO A 68 13.30 0.40 0.28
C PRO A 68 12.66 1.52 -0.55
N ALA A 69 13.17 1.86 -1.75
CA ALA A 69 12.68 2.98 -2.56
C ALA A 69 11.15 3.04 -2.73
N PHE A 70 10.48 1.90 -2.92
CA PHE A 70 9.02 1.85 -3.05
C PHE A 70 8.30 2.39 -1.79
N VAL A 71 8.74 1.96 -0.61
CA VAL A 71 8.16 2.39 0.67
C VAL A 71 8.48 3.87 0.92
N VAL A 72 9.70 4.30 0.60
CA VAL A 72 10.11 5.71 0.74
C VAL A 72 9.27 6.62 -0.15
N LEU A 73 9.05 6.26 -1.41
CA LEU A 73 8.16 6.99 -2.32
C LEU A 73 6.71 6.99 -1.83
N GLN A 74 6.22 5.86 -1.30
CA GLN A 74 4.88 5.80 -0.73
C GLN A 74 4.71 6.76 0.45
N LEU A 75 5.69 6.83 1.36
CA LEU A 75 5.69 7.77 2.48
C LEU A 75 5.75 9.22 1.99
N PHE A 76 6.57 9.51 0.98
CA PHE A 76 6.63 10.82 0.35
C PHE A 76 5.26 11.23 -0.22
N PHE A 77 4.58 10.36 -0.97
CA PHE A 77 3.26 10.68 -1.52
C PHE A 77 2.19 10.86 -0.43
N ILE A 78 2.25 10.10 0.66
CA ILE A 78 1.37 10.32 1.82
C ILE A 78 1.55 11.75 2.35
N VAL A 79 2.79 12.18 2.61
CA VAL A 79 3.08 13.54 3.09
C VAL A 79 2.55 14.59 2.11
N VAL A 80 2.80 14.43 0.80
CA VAL A 80 2.31 15.35 -0.23
C VAL A 80 0.78 15.47 -0.20
N THR A 81 0.06 14.34 -0.08
CA THR A 81 -1.41 14.39 -0.01
C THR A 81 -1.91 15.04 1.27
N VAL A 82 -1.33 14.72 2.43
CA VAL A 82 -1.73 15.34 3.71
C VAL A 82 -1.52 16.86 3.66
N VAL A 83 -0.39 17.32 3.12
CA VAL A 83 -0.13 18.75 2.92
C VAL A 83 -1.17 19.38 2.00
N ALA A 84 -1.52 18.73 0.87
CA ALA A 84 -2.53 19.25 -0.04
C ALA A 84 -3.92 19.37 0.60
N TYR A 85 -4.36 18.36 1.35
CA TYR A 85 -5.62 18.41 2.11
C TYR A 85 -5.56 19.49 3.21
N HIS A 86 -4.45 19.60 3.94
CA HIS A 86 -4.29 20.60 5.00
C HIS A 86 -4.37 22.02 4.45
N LEU A 87 -3.73 22.29 3.30
CA LEU A 87 -3.80 23.61 2.64
C LEU A 87 -5.22 23.96 2.19
N SER A 88 -6.06 22.96 1.91
CA SER A 88 -7.42 23.15 1.43
C SER A 88 -8.47 23.24 2.55
N LEU A 89 -8.30 22.46 3.61
CA LEU A 89 -9.34 22.19 4.62
C LEU A 89 -8.84 22.32 6.07
N GLY A 90 -7.53 22.28 6.28
CA GLY A 90 -6.94 22.19 7.60
C GLY A 90 -6.69 23.55 8.25
N ASN A 91 -6.56 23.55 9.58
CA ASN A 91 -6.19 24.71 10.37
C ASN A 91 -5.07 24.34 11.35
N GLY A 92 -4.02 25.15 11.40
CA GLY A 92 -2.94 25.04 12.39
C GLY A 92 -1.84 24.03 12.08
N PHE A 93 -0.59 24.44 12.30
CA PHE A 93 0.60 23.64 12.01
C PHE A 93 0.68 22.33 12.81
N LEU A 94 0.21 22.32 14.07
CA LEU A 94 0.19 21.11 14.89
C LEU A 94 -0.76 20.04 14.33
N ALA A 95 -1.88 20.44 13.74
CA ALA A 95 -2.79 19.51 13.07
C ALA A 95 -2.13 18.88 11.84
N LEU A 96 -1.40 19.67 11.04
CA LEU A 96 -0.62 19.14 9.92
C LEU A 96 0.35 18.04 10.36
N LEU A 97 1.15 18.30 11.40
CA LEU A 97 2.10 17.31 11.93
C LEU A 97 1.39 16.06 12.46
N TYR A 98 0.28 16.24 13.18
CA TYR A 98 -0.54 15.14 13.68
C TYR A 98 -1.02 14.24 12.52
N TYR A 99 -1.60 14.81 11.47
CA TYR A 99 -2.14 14.02 10.36
C TYR A 99 -1.05 13.37 9.49
N ILE A 100 0.13 13.97 9.38
CA ILE A 100 1.29 13.32 8.74
C ILE A 100 1.66 12.05 9.52
N VAL A 101 1.81 12.15 10.85
CA VAL A 101 2.15 10.99 11.69
C VAL A 101 1.02 9.96 11.68
N TYR A 102 -0.23 10.41 11.73
CA TYR A 102 -1.40 9.54 11.69
C TYR A 102 -1.47 8.72 10.40
N ASP A 103 -1.40 9.34 9.22
CA ASP A 103 -1.54 8.62 7.94
C ASP A 103 -0.34 7.69 7.67
N ILE A 104 0.87 8.09 8.07
CA ILE A 104 2.05 7.20 8.04
C ILE A 104 1.84 5.99 8.96
N THR A 105 1.33 6.22 10.17
CA THR A 105 1.04 5.15 11.14
C THR A 105 -0.01 4.18 10.59
N VAL A 106 -1.10 4.70 10.04
CA VAL A 106 -2.16 3.91 9.41
C VAL A 106 -1.60 3.07 8.27
N TYR A 107 -0.76 3.64 7.40
CA TYR A 107 -0.11 2.88 6.32
C TYR A 107 0.73 1.72 6.85
N VAL A 108 1.61 1.96 7.83
CA VAL A 108 2.50 0.91 8.36
C VAL A 108 1.69 -0.18 9.08
N ILE A 109 0.71 0.20 9.91
CA ILE A 109 -0.12 -0.76 10.65
C ILE A 109 -0.96 -1.60 9.69
N THR A 110 -1.60 -0.98 8.70
CA THR A 110 -2.44 -1.72 7.73
C THR A 110 -1.61 -2.67 6.88
N ALA A 111 -0.42 -2.27 6.42
CA ALA A 111 0.49 -3.15 5.71
C ALA A 111 0.98 -4.32 6.57
N PHE A 112 1.34 -4.06 7.83
CA PHE A 112 1.79 -5.08 8.79
C PHE A 112 0.69 -6.10 9.13
N ILE A 113 -0.50 -5.62 9.47
CA ILE A 113 -1.66 -6.47 9.79
C ILE A 113 -2.06 -7.26 8.55
N GLY A 114 -2.16 -6.60 7.38
CA GLY A 114 -2.49 -7.25 6.12
C GLY A 114 -1.53 -8.40 5.81
N ALA A 115 -0.23 -8.14 5.88
CA ALA A 115 0.80 -9.16 5.65
C ALA A 115 0.69 -10.34 6.61
N SER A 116 0.49 -10.07 7.89
CA SER A 116 0.43 -11.10 8.94
C SER A 116 -0.83 -11.96 8.82
N VAL A 117 -2.00 -11.32 8.59
CA VAL A 117 -3.27 -12.02 8.40
C VAL A 117 -3.22 -12.87 7.13
N THR A 118 -2.76 -12.30 6.02
CA THR A 118 -2.68 -13.04 4.75
C THR A 118 -1.71 -14.21 4.87
N LEU A 119 -0.55 -14.04 5.52
CA LEU A 119 0.37 -15.14 5.75
C LEU A 119 -0.28 -16.32 6.50
N VAL A 120 -1.03 -16.03 7.58
CA VAL A 120 -1.78 -17.05 8.33
C VAL A 120 -2.82 -17.73 7.45
N VAL A 121 -3.60 -16.96 6.68
CA VAL A 121 -4.63 -17.49 5.78
C VAL A 121 -4.02 -18.40 4.71
N LEU A 122 -2.93 -17.97 4.09
CA LEU A 122 -2.25 -18.72 3.04
C LEU A 122 -1.71 -20.05 3.57
N THR A 123 -1.01 -19.99 4.70
CA THR A 123 -0.40 -21.16 5.36
C THR A 123 -1.47 -22.17 5.79
N LYS A 124 -2.60 -21.70 6.33
CA LYS A 124 -3.63 -22.59 6.89
C LYS A 124 -4.61 -23.14 5.86
N TYR A 125 -4.94 -22.38 4.81
CA TYR A 125 -6.09 -22.71 3.94
C TYR A 125 -5.76 -22.83 2.45
N MET A 126 -4.52 -22.50 2.02
CA MET A 126 -4.20 -22.35 0.59
C MET A 126 -2.91 -23.03 0.16
N MET A 127 -2.12 -23.61 1.06
CA MET A 127 -0.95 -24.40 0.67
C MET A 127 -1.35 -25.72 0.00
N ARG A 128 -0.61 -26.13 -1.03
CA ARG A 128 -0.78 -27.42 -1.69
C ARG A 128 -0.23 -28.55 -0.82
N ASP A 129 -1.03 -29.61 -0.64
CA ASP A 129 -0.69 -30.78 0.21
C ASP A 129 0.63 -31.48 -0.18
N THR A 130 1.05 -31.38 -1.45
CA THR A 130 2.28 -31.98 -1.96
C THR A 130 3.55 -31.40 -1.32
N PHE A 131 3.52 -30.15 -0.84
CA PHE A 131 4.69 -29.47 -0.26
C PHE A 131 4.77 -29.58 1.28
N VAL A 132 3.94 -30.41 1.91
CA VAL A 132 3.92 -30.55 3.38
C VAL A 132 5.21 -31.20 3.93
N ASN A 133 5.90 -32.02 3.13
CA ASN A 133 7.05 -32.82 3.58
C ASN A 133 8.44 -32.32 3.13
N GLU A 134 8.51 -31.51 2.06
CA GLU A 134 9.75 -30.82 1.66
C GLU A 134 9.86 -29.50 2.44
N ALA A 135 10.24 -29.62 3.71
CA ALA A 135 10.66 -28.54 4.61
C ALA A 135 10.14 -27.15 4.21
N ARG A 136 8.88 -26.84 4.59
CA ARG A 136 8.34 -25.48 4.71
C ARG A 136 9.06 -24.48 3.79
N ARG A 137 8.77 -24.49 2.49
CA ARG A 137 9.05 -23.31 1.65
C ARG A 137 8.09 -22.22 2.11
N ASP A 138 8.43 -21.63 3.25
CA ASP A 138 7.65 -20.65 3.96
C ASP A 138 7.44 -19.47 3.03
N ILE A 139 6.18 -19.07 2.89
CA ILE A 139 5.85 -17.81 2.24
C ILE A 139 6.48 -16.73 3.12
N GLU A 140 7.46 -16.03 2.57
CA GLU A 140 8.22 -15.05 3.32
C GLU A 140 7.30 -13.90 3.72
N TRP A 141 7.30 -13.53 5.01
CA TRP A 141 6.49 -12.41 5.50
C TRP A 141 6.83 -11.11 4.78
N GLN A 142 8.11 -10.90 4.43
CA GLN A 142 8.58 -9.75 3.65
C GLN A 142 7.88 -9.64 2.30
N TYR A 143 7.63 -10.79 1.65
CA TYR A 143 6.89 -10.80 0.40
C TYR A 143 5.42 -10.44 0.61
N CYS A 144 4.81 -10.93 1.69
CA CYS A 144 3.45 -10.54 2.04
C CYS A 144 3.35 -9.04 2.29
N PHE A 145 4.29 -8.47 3.04
CA PHE A 145 4.39 -7.03 3.28
C PHE A 145 4.48 -6.24 1.97
N ASP A 146 5.37 -6.63 1.06
CA ASP A 146 5.50 -5.98 -0.26
C ASP A 146 4.21 -6.01 -1.09
N VAL A 147 3.50 -7.14 -1.08
CA VAL A 147 2.21 -7.27 -1.78
C VAL A 147 1.15 -6.33 -1.17
N HIS A 148 1.13 -6.19 0.15
CA HIS A 148 0.22 -5.27 0.83
C HIS A 148 0.61 -3.80 0.64
N CYS A 149 1.90 -3.46 0.55
CA CYS A 149 2.35 -2.13 0.13
C CYS A 149 1.90 -1.80 -1.30
N ASN A 150 1.99 -2.76 -2.22
CA ASN A 150 1.51 -2.58 -3.59
C ASN A 150 0.00 -2.35 -3.64
N GLY A 151 -0.78 -3.17 -2.93
CA GLY A 151 -2.23 -2.99 -2.84
C GLY A 151 -2.59 -1.64 -2.22
N TYR A 152 -1.92 -1.25 -1.13
CA TYR A 152 -2.15 0.02 -0.46
C TYR A 152 -1.88 1.20 -1.39
N PHE A 153 -0.81 1.16 -2.19
CA PHE A 153 -0.53 2.22 -3.15
C PHE A 153 -1.69 2.44 -4.12
N VAL A 154 -2.25 1.37 -4.68
CA VAL A 154 -3.40 1.49 -5.61
C VAL A 154 -4.64 2.01 -4.88
N TYR A 155 -4.93 1.51 -3.67
CA TYR A 155 -5.99 2.03 -2.82
C TYR A 155 -5.83 3.53 -2.53
N PHE A 156 -4.62 3.95 -2.20
CA PHE A 156 -4.24 5.32 -1.90
C PHE A 156 -4.46 6.24 -3.11
N MET A 157 -4.14 5.78 -4.32
CA MET A 157 -4.39 6.57 -5.53
C MET A 157 -5.89 6.87 -5.72
N TRP A 158 -6.76 5.89 -5.50
CA TRP A 158 -8.21 6.09 -5.56
C TRP A 158 -8.72 6.98 -4.43
N THR A 159 -8.36 6.65 -3.19
CA THR A 159 -8.99 7.20 -2.00
C THR A 159 -8.33 8.45 -1.45
N ARG A 160 -7.15 8.84 -1.92
CA ARG A 160 -6.50 10.09 -1.48
C ARG A 160 -6.27 11.02 -2.66
N VAL A 161 -5.71 10.52 -3.76
CA VAL A 161 -5.37 11.36 -4.92
C VAL A 161 -6.61 11.69 -5.76
N VAL A 162 -7.31 10.69 -6.30
CA VAL A 162 -8.52 10.93 -7.11
C VAL A 162 -9.61 11.57 -6.26
N GLN A 163 -9.77 11.16 -4.99
CA GLN A 163 -10.68 11.81 -4.05
C GLN A 163 -10.42 13.31 -3.94
N TYR A 164 -9.15 13.71 -3.78
CA TYR A 164 -8.77 15.12 -3.64
C TYR A 164 -9.10 15.92 -4.90
N LEU A 165 -8.80 15.36 -6.08
CA LEU A 165 -9.12 16.01 -7.37
C LEU A 165 -10.63 16.22 -7.56
N LEU A 166 -11.45 15.32 -7.02
CA LEU A 166 -12.91 15.37 -7.11
C LEU A 166 -13.57 16.03 -5.89
N LEU A 167 -12.79 16.58 -4.95
CA LEU A 167 -13.27 17.00 -3.64
C LEU A 167 -14.44 17.99 -3.72
N HIS A 168 -14.36 18.97 -4.63
CA HIS A 168 -15.43 19.96 -4.82
C HIS A 168 -16.78 19.31 -5.21
N ALA A 169 -16.74 18.31 -6.10
CA ALA A 169 -17.95 17.58 -6.50
C ALA A 169 -18.43 16.64 -5.38
N LEU A 170 -17.51 15.95 -4.72
CA LEU A 170 -17.77 14.94 -3.70
C LEU A 170 -18.30 15.51 -2.38
N LEU A 171 -18.01 16.77 -2.06
CA LEU A 171 -18.53 17.44 -0.85
C LEU A 171 -19.91 18.07 -1.05
N SER A 172 -20.49 18.00 -2.25
CA SER A 172 -21.86 18.47 -2.45
C SER A 172 -22.87 17.58 -1.71
N THR A 173 -24.03 18.15 -1.34
CA THR A 173 -25.12 17.45 -0.64
C THR A 173 -25.99 16.59 -1.57
N SER A 174 -25.59 16.45 -2.84
CA SER A 174 -26.36 15.71 -3.83
C SER A 174 -26.22 14.19 -3.65
N MET A 175 -27.28 13.46 -4.02
CA MET A 175 -27.23 11.99 -4.07
C MET A 175 -26.14 11.49 -5.02
N TYR A 176 -25.87 12.22 -6.10
CA TYR A 176 -24.80 11.88 -7.06
C TYR A 176 -23.42 11.93 -6.40
N ALA A 177 -23.14 12.92 -5.55
CA ALA A 177 -21.89 12.97 -4.80
C ALA A 177 -21.74 11.79 -3.83
N CYS A 178 -22.83 11.37 -3.18
CA CYS A 178 -22.84 10.15 -2.38
C CYS A 178 -22.49 8.91 -3.23
N VAL A 179 -23.12 8.76 -4.40
CA VAL A 179 -22.87 7.63 -5.31
C VAL A 179 -21.42 7.61 -5.77
N ILE A 180 -20.90 8.73 -6.26
CA ILE A 180 -19.51 8.82 -6.75
C ILE A 180 -18.54 8.56 -5.60
N SER A 181 -18.81 9.10 -4.40
CA SER A 181 -17.99 8.87 -3.21
C SER A 181 -17.90 7.38 -2.87
N VAL A 182 -19.04 6.69 -2.76
CA VAL A 182 -19.05 5.26 -2.44
C VAL A 182 -18.38 4.42 -3.53
N LEU A 183 -18.64 4.72 -4.81
CA LEU A 183 -17.99 4.02 -5.93
C LEU A 183 -16.48 4.25 -5.95
N LEU A 184 -16.00 5.43 -5.55
CA LEU A 184 -14.57 5.74 -5.44
C LEU A 184 -13.90 4.87 -4.38
N PHE A 185 -14.49 4.78 -3.18
CA PHE A 185 -13.96 3.93 -2.10
C PHE A 185 -14.05 2.44 -2.45
N LEU A 186 -15.17 2.00 -3.03
CA LEU A 186 -15.33 0.63 -3.49
C LEU A 186 -14.28 0.30 -4.56
N GLY A 187 -14.07 1.18 -5.54
CA GLY A 187 -13.04 1.03 -6.58
C GLY A 187 -11.63 0.91 -5.99
N GLY A 188 -11.31 1.73 -4.99
CA GLY A 188 -10.05 1.62 -4.24
C GLY A 188 -9.89 0.27 -3.56
N CYS A 189 -10.92 -0.19 -2.82
CA CYS A 189 -10.88 -1.48 -2.13
C CYS A 189 -10.80 -2.67 -3.10
N VAL A 190 -11.57 -2.65 -4.19
CA VAL A 190 -11.51 -3.69 -5.22
C VAL A 190 -10.11 -3.74 -5.86
N SER A 191 -9.54 -2.58 -6.19
CA SER A 191 -8.21 -2.50 -6.78
C SER A 191 -7.12 -2.98 -5.82
N TYR A 192 -7.26 -2.71 -4.52
CA TYR A 192 -6.40 -3.27 -3.48
C TYR A 192 -6.44 -4.80 -3.49
N PHE A 193 -7.62 -5.39 -3.34
CA PHE A 193 -7.74 -6.85 -3.28
C PHE A 193 -7.27 -7.48 -4.59
N TYR A 194 -7.59 -6.88 -5.73
CA TYR A 194 -7.13 -7.35 -7.05
C TYR A 194 -5.61 -7.38 -7.13
N THR A 195 -4.93 -6.31 -6.68
CA THR A 195 -3.46 -6.25 -6.64
C THR A 195 -2.88 -7.32 -5.70
N VAL A 196 -3.50 -7.52 -4.54
CA VAL A 196 -3.11 -8.57 -3.58
C VAL A 196 -3.25 -9.95 -4.22
N PHE A 197 -4.39 -10.26 -4.83
CA PHE A 197 -4.65 -11.50 -5.54
C PHE A 197 -3.60 -11.76 -6.62
N LEU A 198 -3.30 -10.76 -7.45
CA LEU A 198 -2.30 -10.88 -8.50
C LEU A 198 -0.90 -11.13 -7.95
N GLY A 199 -0.55 -10.58 -6.79
CA GLY A 199 0.72 -10.88 -6.13
C GLY A 199 0.84 -12.39 -5.88
N TYR A 200 -0.15 -12.97 -5.21
CA TYR A 200 -0.14 -14.38 -4.84
C TYR A 200 -0.44 -15.36 -5.98
N LEU A 201 -1.00 -14.89 -7.10
CA LEU A 201 -1.30 -15.73 -8.26
C LEU A 201 -0.05 -16.39 -8.86
N GLU A 202 1.10 -15.72 -8.77
CA GLU A 202 2.37 -16.23 -9.32
C GLU A 202 3.07 -17.27 -8.42
N LEU A 203 2.54 -17.54 -7.22
CA LEU A 203 3.14 -18.49 -6.28
C LEU A 203 2.66 -19.93 -6.58
N PRO A 204 3.56 -20.85 -6.99
CA PRO A 204 3.17 -22.21 -7.37
C PRO A 204 2.79 -23.10 -6.18
N VAL A 205 3.21 -22.71 -4.96
CA VAL A 205 2.93 -23.43 -3.70
C VAL A 205 1.46 -23.27 -3.28
N LEU A 206 0.79 -22.24 -3.78
CA LEU A 206 -0.59 -21.93 -3.44
C LEU A 206 -1.57 -22.65 -4.37
N THR A 207 -2.73 -22.99 -3.80
CA THR A 207 -3.91 -23.47 -4.50
C THR A 207 -5.10 -22.57 -4.17
N SER A 208 -6.07 -22.53 -5.08
CA SER A 208 -7.30 -21.77 -4.90
C SER A 208 -7.11 -20.26 -4.64
N GLN A 209 -6.14 -19.63 -5.32
CA GLN A 209 -5.81 -18.20 -5.15
C GLN A 209 -7.02 -17.27 -5.32
N GLN A 210 -8.04 -17.68 -6.08
CA GLN A 210 -9.30 -16.94 -6.24
C GLN A 210 -10.02 -16.62 -4.92
N LYS A 211 -9.76 -17.38 -3.84
CA LYS A 211 -10.32 -17.13 -2.51
C LYS A 211 -9.91 -15.77 -1.94
N LEU A 212 -8.78 -15.20 -2.38
CA LEU A 212 -8.34 -13.85 -1.97
C LEU A 212 -9.29 -12.74 -2.46
N MET A 213 -10.17 -13.02 -3.42
CA MET A 213 -11.21 -12.11 -3.91
C MET A 213 -12.51 -12.16 -3.11
N TYR A 214 -12.69 -13.10 -2.18
CA TYR A 214 -13.93 -13.25 -1.42
C TYR A 214 -14.36 -12.02 -0.59
N PRO A 215 -13.45 -11.15 -0.12
CA PRO A 215 -13.87 -9.89 0.50
C PRO A 215 -14.59 -8.92 -0.44
N VAL A 216 -14.39 -9.01 -1.76
CA VAL A 216 -14.94 -8.05 -2.74
C VAL A 216 -16.49 -8.07 -2.78
N PRO A 217 -17.18 -9.22 -2.91
CA PRO A 217 -18.65 -9.27 -2.81
C PRO A 217 -19.20 -8.70 -1.51
N VAL A 218 -18.52 -8.93 -0.37
CA VAL A 218 -18.93 -8.39 0.94
C VAL A 218 -18.83 -6.86 0.93
N LEU A 219 -17.74 -6.31 0.38
CA LEU A 219 -17.57 -4.87 0.23
C LEU A 219 -18.59 -4.25 -0.72
N ALA A 220 -18.95 -4.93 -1.80
CA ALA A 220 -20.00 -4.47 -2.71
C ALA A 220 -21.35 -4.40 -2.00
N PHE A 221 -21.69 -5.41 -1.18
CA PHE A 221 -22.89 -5.38 -0.35
C PHE A 221 -22.88 -4.24 0.66
N VAL A 222 -21.77 -4.03 1.37
CA VAL A 222 -21.61 -2.90 2.31
C VAL A 222 -21.77 -1.56 1.58
N ALA A 223 -21.17 -1.41 0.39
CA ALA A 223 -21.33 -0.22 -0.43
C ALA A 223 -22.80 0.03 -0.80
N LEU A 224 -23.56 -1.01 -1.15
CA LEU A 224 -25.00 -0.89 -1.40
C LEU A 224 -25.75 -0.40 -0.16
N VAL A 225 -25.45 -0.95 1.02
CA VAL A 225 -26.08 -0.50 2.29
C VAL A 225 -25.79 0.98 2.54
N ILE A 226 -24.54 1.43 2.36
CA ILE A 226 -24.15 2.83 2.52
C ILE A 226 -24.91 3.75 1.55
N LEU A 227 -25.09 3.30 0.30
CA LEU A 227 -25.87 4.02 -0.70
C LEU A 227 -27.36 4.10 -0.32
N PHE A 228 -27.95 3.02 0.18
CA PHE A 228 -29.33 3.02 0.68
C PHE A 228 -29.53 3.98 1.86
N CYS A 229 -28.52 4.14 2.71
CA CYS A 229 -28.53 5.13 3.80
C CYS A 229 -28.23 6.57 3.34
N ASN A 230 -27.93 6.78 2.05
CA ASN A 230 -27.50 8.07 1.49
C ASN A 230 -26.33 8.70 2.29
N TYR A 231 -25.38 7.86 2.71
CA TYR A 231 -24.26 8.29 3.55
C TYR A 231 -23.00 8.57 2.71
N ASN A 232 -22.63 9.86 2.62
CA ASN A 232 -21.47 10.30 1.84
C ASN A 232 -20.15 10.04 2.60
N LEU A 233 -19.41 9.02 2.17
CA LEU A 233 -18.13 8.62 2.78
C LEU A 233 -17.06 9.70 2.73
N THR A 234 -16.98 10.45 1.64
CA THR A 234 -16.01 11.53 1.47
C THR A 234 -16.26 12.63 2.49
N ALA A 235 -17.52 13.06 2.64
CA ALA A 235 -17.89 14.06 3.64
C ALA A 235 -17.59 13.58 5.06
N ALA A 236 -17.89 12.32 5.37
CA ALA A 236 -17.60 11.72 6.67
C ALA A 236 -16.09 11.70 7.00
N ILE A 237 -15.26 11.25 6.06
CA ILE A 237 -13.81 11.15 6.24
C ILE A 237 -13.17 12.53 6.35
N VAL A 238 -13.61 13.47 5.51
CA VAL A 238 -13.12 14.86 5.56
C VAL A 238 -13.51 15.52 6.87
N CYS A 239 -14.75 15.35 7.34
CA CYS A 239 -15.18 15.91 8.62
C CYS A 239 -14.39 15.33 9.81
N TYR A 240 -14.06 14.04 9.77
CA TYR A 240 -13.25 13.39 10.81
C TYR A 240 -11.78 13.86 10.81
N HIS A 241 -11.14 13.94 9.63
CA HIS A 241 -9.72 14.33 9.52
C HIS A 241 -9.52 15.85 9.48
N TRP A 242 -10.51 16.63 9.09
CA TRP A 242 -10.39 18.08 8.92
C TRP A 242 -11.65 18.74 9.48
N PRO A 243 -11.85 18.69 10.81
CA PRO A 243 -13.00 19.33 11.43
C PRO A 243 -12.96 20.84 11.17
N ALA A 244 -14.11 21.41 10.85
CA ALA A 244 -14.25 22.87 10.79
C ALA A 244 -13.95 23.44 12.18
N ALA A 245 -13.11 24.48 12.21
CA ALA A 245 -12.75 25.20 13.43
C ALA A 245 -13.94 25.96 14.02
#